data_AF-A0A1I4B6X9-F1
#
_entry.id   AF-A0A1I4B6X9-F1
#
_cell.length_a   1.000
_cell.length_b   1.000
_cell.length_c   1.000
_cell.angle_alpha   90.00
_cell.angle_beta   90.00
_cell.angle_gamma   90.00
#
_symmetry.space_group_name_H-M   'P 1'
#
loop_
_entity.id
_entity.type
_entity.pdbx_description
1 polymer ?
#
loop_
_entity_poly.entity_id
_entity_poly.type
_entity_poly.pdbx_seq_one_letter_code
_entity_poly.pdbx_strand_id
1 'polypeptide(L)'
;MLDTPKLKPPVKLSTNMRSPPCTVAPMSADANLDRMLHAWQSRYTGGRSPSTLALAFLDWTAHAANAPFQTSALSQKALAQWQRLAQIAMENEEPIAPKAGDHRFAHPAWGKPPYDLLVQSVLLAEEWCLGVMNSPDGVDAANRRIIAFAMRQWLDLISPSNMPWLNPEVIEVTRASGGANLAAGLRNFLRDQAAAQGGAVPKDFALGVDLAATPGKVVFRNSLMELIQYAPTTATVGAEPVLIVPAWIMKYYILDLSPGNSLIRWLVGQGRTVFAISWRNPGADMRDTSLDDYRTQGVMAALDAVEAICGNSKIHATGYCLGGTLLTIAAAAMARENDDRFATLSLFASQTDFTESGALQLFITEDQLNFLDDMMETQGYLTSAQMGGAFQMLRENDLVWSHAIRAYLLGEQDAPFDLMAWDADGTRLPARMHIEYLRTLYLHNALAEGRFQVEGRSLALDDIRLPMFLVSTERDYVAPWHSVFKMHYLNDGELTFVLTSGGHNAGIVSEPGHPRRHFRIRVRDAGARTLDPDEWEHDTAPREGSWWPEWEKWLERCSGPRIAPPPMGAKGFAPICDAPGQYVREE
;
A
#
# COMPACT_ATOMS: atom_id res chain seq x y z
N MET A 1 -40.29 60.93 -28.40
CA MET A 1 -40.15 59.97 -29.50
C MET A 1 -38.80 59.29 -29.34
N LEU A 2 -38.80 58.13 -28.68
CA LEU A 2 -37.66 57.24 -28.49
C LEU A 2 -38.09 55.92 -29.11
N ASP A 3 -37.39 55.48 -30.16
CA ASP A 3 -37.62 54.21 -30.84
C ASP A 3 -36.88 53.10 -30.10
N THR A 4 -37.65 52.13 -29.63
CA THR A 4 -37.21 50.85 -29.05
C THR A 4 -36.69 49.88 -30.11
N PRO A 5 -35.55 49.21 -29.91
CA PRO A 5 -35.21 48.00 -30.65
C PRO A 5 -35.74 46.74 -29.92
N LYS A 6 -36.29 45.86 -30.74
CA LYS A 6 -37.03 44.64 -30.43
C LYS A 6 -36.19 43.58 -29.70
N LEU A 7 -36.74 43.01 -28.62
CA LEU A 7 -36.26 41.76 -28.03
C LEU A 7 -36.43 40.60 -29.03
N LYS A 8 -35.35 39.83 -29.23
CA LYS A 8 -35.42 38.49 -29.83
C LYS A 8 -36.05 37.51 -28.82
N PRO A 9 -36.90 36.56 -29.25
CA PRO A 9 -37.49 35.57 -28.36
C PRO A 9 -36.42 34.55 -27.89
N PRO A 10 -36.61 33.91 -26.73
CA PRO A 10 -35.68 32.91 -26.23
C PRO A 10 -35.67 31.68 -27.13
N VAL A 11 -34.48 31.21 -27.47
CA VAL A 11 -34.25 29.94 -28.15
C VAL A 11 -34.80 28.83 -27.24
N LYS A 12 -35.78 28.08 -27.74
CA LYS A 12 -36.24 26.84 -27.11
C LYS A 12 -35.09 25.85 -27.10
N LEU A 13 -34.52 25.58 -25.93
CA LEU A 13 -33.65 24.42 -25.69
C LEU A 13 -34.46 23.15 -26.00
N SER A 14 -34.08 22.43 -27.05
CA SER A 14 -34.62 21.12 -27.33
C SER A 14 -34.10 20.13 -26.29
N THR A 15 -34.85 19.94 -25.23
CA THR A 15 -34.78 18.73 -24.39
C THR A 15 -35.27 17.56 -25.23
N ASN A 16 -34.36 16.89 -25.93
CA ASN A 16 -34.41 15.46 -26.29
C ASN A 16 -33.23 15.10 -27.20
N MET A 17 -32.07 14.85 -26.61
CA MET A 17 -31.15 13.83 -27.11
C MET A 17 -30.76 12.95 -25.92
N ARG A 18 -31.67 12.06 -25.53
CA ARG A 18 -31.25 10.82 -24.87
C ARG A 18 -30.51 10.02 -25.94
N SER A 19 -29.23 9.77 -25.70
CA SER A 19 -28.49 8.69 -26.36
C SER A 19 -29.37 7.44 -26.33
N PRO A 20 -29.48 6.67 -27.42
CA PRO A 20 -30.20 5.41 -27.35
C PRO A 20 -29.56 4.55 -26.25
N PRO A 21 -30.34 3.85 -25.40
CA PRO A 21 -29.76 2.88 -24.50
C PRO A 21 -28.98 1.90 -25.37
N CYS A 22 -27.68 1.76 -25.09
CA CYS A 22 -26.90 0.67 -25.63
C CYS A 22 -27.51 -0.61 -25.05
N THR A 23 -28.47 -1.20 -25.77
CA THR A 23 -28.92 -2.56 -25.51
C THR A 23 -27.74 -3.45 -25.86
N VAL A 24 -26.87 -3.67 -24.88
CA VAL A 24 -25.95 -4.81 -24.89
C VAL A 24 -26.84 -6.02 -25.07
N ALA A 25 -26.72 -6.70 -26.21
CA ALA A 25 -27.39 -7.97 -26.42
C ALA A 25 -27.05 -8.88 -25.22
N PRO A 26 -28.00 -9.66 -24.68
CA PRO A 26 -27.66 -10.61 -23.63
C PRO A 26 -26.51 -11.49 -24.15
N MET A 27 -25.35 -11.40 -23.50
CA MET A 27 -24.17 -12.18 -23.86
C MET A 27 -24.55 -13.66 -23.96
N SER A 28 -24.03 -14.35 -24.97
CA SER A 28 -24.37 -15.75 -25.25
C SER A 28 -24.07 -16.64 -24.03
N ALA A 29 -24.78 -17.77 -23.94
CA ALA A 29 -24.58 -18.76 -22.88
C ALA A 29 -23.11 -19.25 -22.77
N ASP A 30 -22.33 -19.14 -23.85
CA ASP A 30 -20.92 -19.54 -23.91
C ASP A 30 -20.00 -18.58 -23.14
N ALA A 31 -20.28 -17.27 -23.13
CA ALA A 31 -19.53 -16.31 -22.32
C ALA A 31 -19.75 -16.52 -20.82
N ASN A 32 -20.81 -17.22 -20.41
CA ASN A 32 -20.98 -17.65 -19.02
C ASN A 32 -20.16 -18.90 -18.69
N LEU A 33 -19.87 -19.77 -19.67
CA LEU A 33 -19.05 -20.98 -19.45
C LEU A 33 -17.57 -20.63 -19.31
N ASP A 34 -17.07 -19.70 -20.12
CA ASP A 34 -15.69 -19.21 -20.01
C ASP A 34 -15.47 -18.51 -18.66
N ARG A 35 -16.45 -17.70 -18.22
CA ARG A 35 -16.45 -17.09 -16.88
C ARG A 35 -16.46 -18.12 -15.75
N MET A 36 -17.23 -19.20 -15.89
CA MET A 36 -17.24 -20.30 -14.91
C MET A 36 -15.90 -21.06 -14.89
N LEU A 37 -15.27 -21.26 -16.04
CA LEU A 37 -13.95 -21.87 -16.13
C LEU A 37 -12.89 -20.99 -15.48
N HIS A 38 -12.92 -19.68 -15.73
CA HIS A 38 -12.04 -18.71 -15.07
C HIS A 38 -12.23 -18.71 -13.56
N ALA A 39 -13.47 -18.65 -13.06
CA ALA A 39 -13.76 -18.73 -11.63
C ALA A 39 -13.34 -20.06 -10.97
N TRP A 40 -13.32 -21.16 -11.73
CA TRP A 40 -12.81 -22.45 -11.26
C TRP A 40 -11.28 -22.49 -11.23
N GLN A 41 -10.62 -21.96 -12.27
CA GLN A 41 -9.17 -21.82 -12.33
C GLN A 41 -8.65 -20.88 -11.24
N SER A 42 -9.39 -19.81 -10.91
CA SER A 42 -8.97 -18.77 -9.95
C SER A 42 -8.78 -19.33 -8.55
N ARG A 43 -9.65 -20.25 -8.16
CA ARG A 43 -9.61 -20.96 -6.88
C ARG A 43 -8.40 -21.88 -6.76
N TYR A 44 -7.87 -22.38 -7.88
CA TYR A 44 -6.72 -23.29 -7.91
C TYR A 44 -5.38 -22.58 -8.09
N THR A 45 -5.35 -21.45 -8.81
CA THR A 45 -4.11 -20.72 -9.11
C THR A 45 -3.81 -19.56 -8.16
N GLY A 46 -4.73 -19.28 -7.22
CA GLY A 46 -4.63 -18.14 -6.31
C GLY A 46 -4.81 -16.80 -7.03
N GLY A 47 -5.72 -16.75 -8.02
CA GLY A 47 -6.01 -15.52 -8.77
C GLY A 47 -5.09 -15.23 -9.96
N ARG A 48 -4.29 -16.20 -10.43
CA ARG A 48 -3.34 -16.00 -11.54
C ARG A 48 -3.82 -16.63 -12.85
N SER A 49 -3.67 -15.92 -13.95
CA SER A 49 -3.69 -16.46 -15.31
C SER A 49 -2.43 -17.31 -15.60
N PRO A 50 -2.59 -18.63 -15.87
CA PRO A 50 -1.49 -19.50 -16.29
C PRO A 50 -0.86 -19.08 -17.63
N SER A 51 -1.62 -18.40 -18.49
CA SER A 51 -1.14 -17.96 -19.80
C SER A 51 -0.02 -16.93 -19.67
N THR A 52 -0.11 -16.00 -18.71
CA THR A 52 0.89 -14.95 -18.50
C THR A 52 2.26 -15.54 -18.12
N LEU A 53 2.30 -16.52 -17.22
CA LEU A 53 3.54 -17.22 -16.87
C LEU A 53 4.10 -17.97 -18.08
N ALA A 54 3.26 -18.72 -18.79
CA ALA A 54 3.69 -19.48 -19.97
C ALA A 54 4.26 -18.56 -21.07
N LEU A 55 3.63 -17.41 -21.31
CA LEU A 55 4.09 -16.42 -22.29
C LEU A 55 5.42 -15.79 -21.88
N ALA A 56 5.61 -15.45 -20.59
CA ALA A 56 6.87 -14.91 -20.11
C ALA A 56 8.03 -15.92 -20.28
N PHE A 57 7.78 -17.20 -19.99
CA PHE A 57 8.76 -18.26 -20.24
C PHE A 57 9.03 -18.47 -21.73
N LEU A 58 7.99 -18.43 -22.58
CA LEU A 58 8.14 -18.56 -24.02
C LEU A 58 8.96 -17.40 -24.59
N ASP A 59 8.69 -16.16 -24.18
CA ASP A 59 9.43 -14.96 -24.58
C ASP A 59 10.91 -15.09 -24.20
N TRP A 60 11.19 -15.40 -22.94
CA TRP A 60 12.55 -15.59 -22.45
C TRP A 60 13.29 -16.69 -23.22
N THR A 61 12.66 -17.86 -23.42
CA THR A 61 13.27 -18.99 -24.13
C THR A 61 13.50 -18.70 -25.61
N ALA A 62 12.58 -17.99 -26.28
CA ALA A 62 12.74 -17.57 -27.67
C ALA A 62 13.93 -16.60 -27.85
N HIS A 63 14.06 -15.60 -26.97
CA HIS A 63 15.21 -14.72 -26.97
C HIS A 63 16.52 -15.46 -26.60
N ALA A 64 16.47 -16.44 -25.70
CA ALA A 64 17.65 -17.21 -25.30
C ALA A 64 18.15 -18.11 -26.43
N ALA A 65 17.23 -18.69 -27.20
CA ALA A 65 17.54 -19.44 -28.41
C ALA A 65 18.16 -18.56 -29.51
N ASN A 66 17.73 -17.29 -29.61
CA ASN A 66 18.27 -16.31 -30.56
C ASN A 66 19.56 -15.63 -30.07
N ALA A 67 19.98 -15.86 -28.82
CA ALA A 67 21.18 -15.27 -28.22
C ALA A 67 22.18 -16.35 -27.73
N PRO A 68 22.68 -17.24 -28.60
CA PRO A 68 23.47 -18.41 -28.19
C PRO A 68 24.76 -18.06 -27.43
N PHE A 69 25.38 -16.92 -27.73
CA PHE A 69 26.57 -16.45 -27.01
C PHE A 69 26.26 -15.94 -25.60
N GLN A 70 25.10 -15.31 -25.39
CA GLN A 70 24.65 -14.89 -24.05
C GLN A 70 24.26 -16.12 -23.22
N THR A 71 23.57 -17.08 -23.81
CA THR A 71 23.24 -18.36 -23.19
C THR A 71 24.50 -19.18 -22.85
N SER A 72 25.50 -19.17 -23.72
CA SER A 72 26.82 -19.75 -23.45
C SER A 72 27.53 -19.05 -22.29
N ALA A 73 27.48 -17.71 -22.23
CA ALA A 73 28.04 -16.95 -21.11
C ALA A 73 27.36 -17.27 -19.77
N LEU A 74 26.03 -17.49 -19.76
CA LEU A 74 25.32 -17.96 -18.56
C LEU A 74 25.78 -19.36 -18.13
N SER A 75 26.02 -20.26 -19.08
CA SER A 75 26.54 -21.61 -18.80
C SER A 75 27.97 -21.57 -18.28
N GLN A 76 28.82 -20.72 -18.85
CA GLN A 76 30.18 -20.48 -18.37
C GLN A 76 30.18 -19.89 -16.96
N LYS A 77 29.30 -18.93 -16.69
CA LYS A 77 29.12 -18.37 -15.35
C LYS A 77 28.67 -19.44 -14.36
N ALA A 78 27.72 -20.31 -14.70
CA ALA A 78 27.32 -21.43 -13.85
C ALA A 78 28.52 -22.32 -13.49
N LEU A 79 29.32 -22.69 -14.50
CA LEU A 79 30.53 -23.50 -14.29
C LEU A 79 31.55 -22.79 -13.40
N ALA A 80 31.77 -21.49 -13.62
CA ALA A 80 32.65 -20.68 -12.78
C ALA A 80 32.18 -20.64 -11.31
N GLN A 81 30.87 -20.51 -11.07
CA GLN A 81 30.33 -20.56 -9.70
C GLN A 81 30.51 -21.93 -9.04
N TRP A 82 30.35 -23.03 -9.79
CA TRP A 82 30.65 -24.38 -9.28
C TRP A 82 32.14 -24.57 -8.95
N GLN A 83 33.03 -24.06 -9.79
CA GLN A 83 34.48 -24.08 -9.54
C GLN A 83 34.84 -23.24 -8.32
N ARG A 84 34.26 -22.05 -8.19
CA ARG A 84 34.41 -21.16 -7.03
C ARG A 84 33.96 -21.82 -5.73
N LEU A 85 32.79 -22.47 -5.74
CA LEU A 85 32.32 -23.24 -4.57
C LEU A 85 33.31 -24.35 -4.18
N ALA A 86 33.87 -25.08 -5.15
CA ALA A 86 34.88 -26.09 -4.90
C ALA A 86 36.19 -25.51 -4.35
N GLN A 87 36.61 -24.33 -4.83
CA GLN A 87 37.79 -23.63 -4.31
C GLN A 87 37.59 -23.14 -2.88
N ILE A 88 36.41 -22.60 -2.56
CA ILE A 88 36.03 -22.22 -1.19
C ILE A 88 36.01 -23.45 -0.27
N ALA A 89 35.47 -24.59 -0.73
CA ALA A 89 35.48 -25.86 0.02
C ALA A 89 36.89 -26.42 0.28
N MET A 90 37.86 -26.03 -0.55
CA MET A 90 39.27 -26.37 -0.38
C MET A 90 40.08 -25.27 0.31
N GLU A 91 39.42 -24.23 0.86
CA GLU A 91 40.03 -23.07 1.51
C GLU A 91 41.02 -22.29 0.62
N ASN A 92 40.87 -22.40 -0.71
CA ASN A 92 41.74 -21.75 -1.70
C ASN A 92 41.22 -20.37 -2.16
N GLU A 93 39.99 -20.00 -1.77
CA GLU A 93 39.35 -18.73 -2.13
C GLU A 93 38.55 -18.18 -0.94
N GLU A 94 38.47 -16.85 -0.82
CA GLU A 94 37.71 -16.21 0.25
C GLU A 94 36.19 -16.39 0.07
N PRO A 95 35.46 -16.77 1.14
CA PRO A 95 34.01 -16.85 1.12
C PRO A 95 33.32 -15.51 0.83
N ILE A 96 32.17 -15.57 0.16
CA ILE A 96 31.33 -14.39 -0.10
C ILE A 96 30.54 -14.04 1.16
N ALA A 97 30.51 -12.75 1.50
CA ALA A 97 29.66 -12.23 2.56
C ALA A 97 28.20 -12.06 2.07
N PRO A 98 27.19 -12.40 2.88
CA PRO A 98 25.80 -12.04 2.60
C PRO A 98 25.64 -10.52 2.40
N LYS A 99 24.65 -10.12 1.61
CA LYS A 99 24.34 -8.69 1.39
C LYS A 99 23.93 -8.03 2.71
N ALA A 100 24.20 -6.73 2.84
CA ALA A 100 23.75 -5.95 3.98
C ALA A 100 22.22 -6.03 4.11
N GLY A 101 21.74 -6.52 5.25
CA GLY A 101 20.31 -6.73 5.51
C GLY A 101 19.80 -8.17 5.29
N ASP A 102 20.62 -9.09 4.77
CA ASP A 102 20.28 -10.51 4.71
C ASP A 102 20.37 -11.13 6.12
N HIS A 103 19.21 -11.47 6.68
CA HIS A 103 19.09 -12.03 8.02
C HIS A 103 18.99 -13.56 8.03
N ARG A 104 18.92 -14.23 6.87
CA ARG A 104 18.72 -15.69 6.77
C ARG A 104 19.84 -16.48 7.44
N PHE A 105 21.05 -15.93 7.41
CA PHE A 105 22.27 -16.59 7.91
C PHE A 105 22.83 -15.94 9.18
N ALA A 106 21.99 -15.23 9.96
CA ALA A 106 22.42 -14.50 11.15
C ALA A 106 22.86 -15.40 12.32
N HIS A 107 22.38 -16.64 12.40
CA HIS A 107 22.75 -17.57 13.46
C HIS A 107 24.22 -18.01 13.34
N PRO A 108 25.03 -17.97 14.43
CA PRO A 108 26.47 -18.24 14.36
C PRO A 108 26.87 -19.61 13.78
N ALA A 109 25.98 -20.60 13.83
CA ALA A 109 26.22 -21.92 13.27
C ALA A 109 26.33 -21.93 11.73
N TRP A 110 25.76 -20.94 11.04
CA TRP A 110 25.90 -20.78 9.59
C TRP A 110 27.33 -20.50 9.15
N GLY A 111 28.17 -19.96 10.03
CA GLY A 111 29.59 -19.72 9.76
C GLY A 111 30.51 -20.91 10.07
N LYS A 112 29.96 -22.13 10.22
CA LYS A 112 30.72 -23.33 10.60
C LYS A 112 30.47 -24.49 9.63
N PRO A 113 31.46 -25.36 9.38
CA PRO A 113 31.26 -26.58 8.60
C PRO A 113 30.19 -27.51 9.18
N PRO A 114 29.32 -28.14 8.35
CA PRO A 114 29.24 -28.02 6.89
C PRO A 114 28.31 -26.90 6.37
N TYR A 115 27.73 -26.09 7.27
CA TYR A 115 26.69 -25.11 6.93
C TYR A 115 27.24 -23.90 6.16
N ASP A 116 28.48 -23.52 6.41
CA ASP A 116 29.18 -22.46 5.68
C ASP A 116 29.21 -22.72 4.16
N LEU A 117 29.48 -23.95 3.73
CA LEU A 117 29.44 -24.31 2.31
C LEU A 117 28.02 -24.30 1.72
N LEU A 118 27.00 -24.61 2.52
CA LEU A 118 25.62 -24.47 2.10
C LEU A 118 25.26 -22.99 1.85
N VAL A 119 25.69 -22.08 2.74
CA VAL A 119 25.53 -20.64 2.54
C VAL A 119 26.19 -20.20 1.24
N GLN A 120 27.45 -20.59 1.03
CA GLN A 120 28.18 -20.23 -0.20
C GLN A 120 27.49 -20.74 -1.46
N SER A 121 26.95 -21.97 -1.43
CA SER A 121 26.24 -22.54 -2.58
C SER A 121 25.01 -21.71 -2.98
N VAL A 122 24.28 -21.14 -2.01
CA VAL A 122 23.11 -20.29 -2.27
C VAL A 122 23.53 -18.91 -2.76
N LEU A 123 24.49 -18.26 -2.12
CA LEU A 123 24.95 -16.93 -2.54
C LEU A 123 25.47 -16.94 -3.99
N LEU A 124 26.21 -17.99 -4.35
CA LEU A 124 26.72 -18.19 -5.72
C LEU A 124 25.59 -18.48 -6.72
N ALA A 125 24.58 -19.26 -6.31
CA ALA A 125 23.39 -19.52 -7.12
C ALA A 125 22.57 -18.24 -7.35
N GLU A 126 22.42 -17.38 -6.33
CA GLU A 126 21.77 -16.07 -6.43
C GLU A 126 22.50 -15.15 -7.43
N GLU A 127 23.83 -15.08 -7.36
CA GLU A 127 24.64 -14.33 -8.34
C GLU A 127 24.46 -14.85 -9.77
N TRP A 128 24.32 -16.17 -9.94
CA TRP A 128 24.05 -16.75 -11.26
C TRP A 128 22.65 -16.42 -11.75
N CYS A 129 21.63 -16.58 -10.91
CA CYS A 129 20.25 -16.22 -11.22
C CYS A 129 20.12 -14.74 -11.59
N LEU A 130 20.87 -13.83 -10.94
CA LEU A 130 20.96 -12.42 -11.37
C LEU A 130 21.40 -12.26 -12.83
N GLY A 131 22.29 -13.13 -13.31
CA GLY A 131 22.65 -13.19 -14.73
C GLY A 131 21.48 -13.63 -15.61
N VAL A 132 20.78 -14.70 -15.21
CA VAL A 132 19.58 -15.22 -15.93
C VAL A 132 18.45 -14.19 -15.99
N MET A 133 18.32 -13.34 -14.97
CA MET A 133 17.32 -12.27 -14.95
C MET A 133 17.68 -11.12 -15.89
N ASN A 134 18.98 -10.85 -16.08
CA ASN A 134 19.47 -9.75 -16.89
C ASN A 134 19.80 -10.14 -18.34
N SER A 135 19.76 -11.43 -18.68
CA SER A 135 20.00 -11.94 -20.03
C SER A 135 18.95 -13.00 -20.40
N PRO A 136 18.53 -13.13 -21.66
CA PRO A 136 19.07 -12.49 -22.86
C PRO A 136 18.49 -11.09 -23.14
N ASP A 137 19.14 -10.33 -24.01
CA ASP A 137 18.63 -9.03 -24.47
C ASP A 137 17.34 -9.19 -25.31
N GLY A 138 16.49 -8.17 -25.27
CA GLY A 138 15.26 -8.10 -26.07
C GLY A 138 14.01 -8.72 -25.44
N VAL A 139 14.15 -9.49 -24.35
CA VAL A 139 12.99 -9.94 -23.55
C VAL A 139 12.22 -8.72 -23.04
N ASP A 140 10.89 -8.76 -23.17
CA ASP A 140 10.01 -7.70 -22.70
C ASP A 140 10.23 -7.41 -21.20
N ALA A 141 10.17 -6.14 -20.81
CA ALA A 141 10.48 -5.72 -19.45
C ALA A 141 9.51 -6.33 -18.41
N ALA A 142 8.23 -6.50 -18.74
CA ALA A 142 7.26 -7.13 -17.85
C ALA A 142 7.54 -8.63 -17.72
N ASN A 143 7.77 -9.32 -18.85
CA ASN A 143 8.13 -10.75 -18.86
C ASN A 143 9.42 -11.02 -18.09
N ARG A 144 10.45 -10.18 -18.26
CA ARG A 144 11.71 -10.28 -17.53
C ARG A 144 11.52 -10.21 -16.02
N ARG A 145 10.67 -9.29 -15.55
CA ARG A 145 10.38 -9.19 -14.12
C ARG A 145 9.58 -10.40 -13.60
N ILE A 146 8.69 -10.98 -14.40
CA ILE A 146 7.99 -12.23 -14.06
C ILE A 146 8.98 -13.40 -13.94
N ILE A 147 9.92 -13.55 -14.87
CA ILE A 147 10.98 -14.56 -14.79
C ILE A 147 11.86 -14.32 -13.57
N ALA A 148 12.22 -13.08 -13.30
CA ALA A 148 13.00 -12.70 -12.13
C ALA A 148 12.29 -13.01 -10.81
N PHE A 149 10.97 -12.82 -10.77
CA PHE A 149 10.14 -13.23 -9.65
C PHE A 149 10.13 -14.77 -9.52
N ALA A 150 9.83 -15.50 -10.60
CA ALA A 150 9.78 -16.96 -10.59
C ALA A 150 11.12 -17.58 -10.14
N MET A 151 12.25 -17.07 -10.62
CA MET A 151 13.58 -17.55 -10.23
C MET A 151 13.87 -17.34 -8.74
N ARG A 152 13.45 -16.21 -8.17
CA ARG A 152 13.54 -15.97 -6.72
C ARG A 152 12.70 -16.98 -5.94
N GLN A 153 11.45 -17.23 -6.35
CA GLN A 153 10.60 -18.25 -5.73
C GLN A 153 11.26 -19.65 -5.73
N TRP A 154 11.93 -20.01 -6.82
CA TRP A 154 12.69 -21.26 -6.91
C TRP A 154 13.89 -21.29 -5.97
N LEU A 155 14.68 -20.21 -5.91
CA LEU A 155 15.83 -20.09 -5.00
C LEU A 155 15.41 -20.21 -3.53
N ASP A 156 14.30 -19.57 -3.15
CA ASP A 156 13.81 -19.60 -1.78
C ASP A 156 13.29 -20.99 -1.38
N LEU A 157 12.66 -21.72 -2.32
CA LEU A 157 12.22 -23.09 -2.08
C LEU A 157 13.40 -24.04 -1.81
N ILE A 158 14.55 -23.81 -2.46
CA ILE A 158 15.74 -24.65 -2.31
C ILE A 158 16.73 -24.13 -1.25
N SER A 159 16.45 -22.95 -0.66
CA SER A 159 17.35 -22.34 0.31
C SER A 159 17.47 -23.21 1.58
N PRO A 160 18.69 -23.55 2.04
CA PRO A 160 18.93 -24.28 3.29
C PRO A 160 18.31 -23.62 4.52
N SER A 161 18.21 -22.29 4.54
CA SER A 161 17.59 -21.54 5.65
C SER A 161 16.12 -21.90 5.83
N ASN A 162 15.46 -22.30 4.74
CA ASN A 162 14.03 -22.54 4.69
C ASN A 162 13.68 -24.04 4.90
N MET A 163 14.69 -24.91 4.89
CA MET A 163 14.54 -26.35 5.10
C MET A 163 14.85 -26.74 6.56
N PRO A 164 13.88 -27.28 7.31
CA PRO A 164 14.07 -27.62 8.73
C PRO A 164 15.27 -28.54 9.02
N TRP A 165 15.59 -29.45 8.11
CA TRP A 165 16.68 -30.43 8.24
C TRP A 165 18.05 -29.92 7.76
N LEU A 166 18.12 -28.73 7.15
CA LEU A 166 19.38 -28.06 6.80
C LEU A 166 19.62 -26.79 7.64
N ASN A 167 18.61 -26.29 8.34
CA ASN A 167 18.73 -25.11 9.19
C ASN A 167 19.35 -25.47 10.56
N PRO A 168 20.58 -25.03 10.87
CA PRO A 168 21.27 -25.40 12.10
C PRO A 168 20.59 -24.85 13.35
N GLU A 169 19.96 -23.67 13.28
CA GLU A 169 19.23 -23.07 14.39
C GLU A 169 18.02 -23.92 14.76
N VAL A 170 17.23 -24.34 13.75
CA VAL A 170 16.08 -25.23 13.96
C VAL A 170 16.53 -26.57 14.52
N ILE A 171 17.60 -27.16 13.99
CA ILE A 171 18.15 -28.45 14.47
C ILE A 171 18.61 -28.33 15.93
N GLU A 172 19.33 -27.27 16.26
CA GLU A 172 19.85 -27.01 17.61
C GLU A 172 18.72 -26.82 18.62
N VAL A 173 17.75 -25.95 18.33
CA VAL A 173 16.58 -25.70 19.18
C VAL A 173 15.71 -26.95 19.32
N THR A 174 15.52 -27.71 18.24
CA THR A 174 14.75 -28.97 18.27
C THR A 174 15.43 -29.99 19.17
N ARG A 175 16.75 -30.14 19.06
CA ARG A 175 17.53 -31.05 19.90
C ARG A 175 17.53 -30.60 21.37
N ALA A 176 17.75 -29.32 21.62
CA ALA A 176 17.81 -28.75 22.97
C ALA A 176 16.46 -28.83 23.71
N SER A 177 15.36 -28.60 22.99
CA SER A 177 14.00 -28.63 23.55
C SER A 177 13.34 -30.01 23.53
N GLY A 178 14.01 -31.04 22.98
CA GLY A 178 13.41 -32.36 22.79
C GLY A 178 12.19 -32.36 21.85
N GLY A 179 12.15 -31.43 20.89
CA GLY A 179 11.04 -31.26 19.95
C GLY A 179 9.87 -30.40 20.44
N ALA A 180 9.97 -29.79 21.63
CA ALA A 180 8.91 -28.94 22.17
C ALA A 180 8.64 -27.68 21.31
N ASN A 181 9.68 -27.16 20.64
CA ASN A 181 9.57 -26.08 19.65
C ASN A 181 8.64 -26.43 18.49
N LEU A 182 8.75 -27.63 17.91
CA LEU A 182 7.89 -28.08 16.82
C LEU A 182 6.45 -28.29 17.28
N ALA A 183 6.26 -28.79 18.50
CA ALA A 183 4.93 -28.89 19.10
C ALA A 183 4.30 -27.51 19.33
N ALA A 184 5.09 -26.52 19.75
CA ALA A 184 4.65 -25.12 19.86
C ALA A 184 4.32 -24.52 18.49
N GLY A 185 5.18 -24.75 17.50
CA GLY A 185 4.97 -24.28 16.15
C GLY A 185 3.76 -24.90 15.46
N LEU A 186 3.46 -26.19 15.70
CA LEU A 186 2.22 -26.80 15.25
C LEU A 186 0.98 -26.16 15.88
N ARG A 187 1.05 -25.78 17.16
CA ARG A 187 -0.05 -25.03 17.80
C ARG A 187 -0.23 -23.65 17.19
N ASN A 188 0.87 -22.96 16.85
CA ASN A 188 0.83 -21.69 16.14
C ASN A 188 0.18 -21.86 14.75
N PHE A 189 0.64 -22.82 13.96
CA PHE A 189 0.08 -23.13 12.64
C PHE A 189 -1.42 -23.45 12.69
N LEU A 190 -1.86 -24.29 13.63
CA LEU A 190 -3.28 -24.63 13.77
C LEU A 190 -4.12 -23.41 14.19
N ARG A 191 -3.56 -22.52 15.02
CA ARG A 191 -4.21 -21.26 15.40
C ARG A 191 -4.35 -20.34 14.19
N ASP A 192 -3.30 -20.17 13.41
CA ASP A 192 -3.28 -19.28 12.26
C ASP A 192 -4.20 -19.80 11.15
N GLN A 193 -4.24 -21.13 10.94
CA GLN A 193 -5.20 -21.75 10.03
C GLN A 193 -6.66 -21.52 10.47
N ALA A 194 -6.94 -21.61 11.77
CA ALA A 194 -8.27 -21.33 12.30
C ALA A 194 -8.65 -19.84 12.15
N ALA A 195 -7.69 -18.92 12.36
CA ALA A 195 -7.89 -17.48 12.15
C ALA A 195 -8.14 -17.14 10.67
N ALA A 196 -7.39 -17.75 9.75
CA ALA A 196 -7.55 -17.54 8.31
C ALA A 196 -8.92 -17.97 7.75
N GLN A 197 -9.62 -18.89 8.43
CA GLN A 197 -10.97 -19.31 8.04
C GLN A 197 -12.08 -18.46 8.66
N GLY A 198 -11.76 -17.55 9.58
CA GLY A 198 -12.76 -16.87 10.41
C GLY A 198 -12.54 -15.39 10.71
N GLY A 199 -11.50 -14.73 10.19
CA GLY A 199 -11.29 -13.29 10.32
C GLY A 199 -11.25 -12.77 11.77
N ALA A 200 -11.07 -13.65 12.75
CA ALA A 200 -11.23 -13.29 14.14
C ALA A 200 -10.01 -12.48 14.59
N VAL A 201 -10.25 -11.22 14.93
CA VAL A 201 -9.32 -10.42 15.73
C VAL A 201 -8.90 -11.27 16.93
N PRO A 202 -7.59 -11.38 17.23
CA PRO A 202 -7.14 -12.02 18.47
C PRO A 202 -7.96 -11.47 19.64
N LYS A 203 -8.56 -12.35 20.46
CA LYS A 203 -9.47 -11.97 21.57
C LYS A 203 -8.86 -11.02 22.62
N ASP A 204 -7.59 -10.65 22.43
CA ASP A 204 -6.80 -9.87 23.36
C ASP A 204 -6.96 -8.35 23.16
N PHE A 205 -7.52 -7.88 22.02
CA PHE A 205 -7.74 -6.46 21.76
C PHE A 205 -9.21 -6.13 21.45
N ALA A 206 -9.81 -5.26 22.27
CA ALA A 206 -11.17 -4.77 22.05
C ALA A 206 -11.19 -3.42 21.33
N LEU A 207 -11.89 -3.35 20.19
CA LEU A 207 -12.04 -2.13 19.41
C LEU A 207 -12.90 -1.08 20.13
N GLY A 208 -12.35 0.13 20.29
CA GLY A 208 -12.86 1.23 21.09
C GLY A 208 -12.43 1.21 22.56
N VAL A 209 -11.63 0.22 22.98
CA VAL A 209 -11.11 0.09 24.35
C VAL A 209 -9.58 0.03 24.33
N ASP A 210 -9.04 -0.97 23.64
CA ASP A 210 -7.59 -1.18 23.53
C ASP A 210 -7.06 -0.61 22.20
N LEU A 211 -7.84 -0.73 21.13
CA LEU A 211 -7.57 -0.20 19.78
C LEU A 211 -8.58 0.88 19.42
N ALA A 212 -8.20 1.87 18.62
CA ALA A 212 -9.09 2.96 18.20
C ALA A 212 -9.79 3.64 19.38
N ALA A 213 -9.06 3.78 20.49
CA ALA A 213 -9.60 4.20 21.78
C ALA A 213 -9.55 5.71 22.01
N THR A 214 -9.14 6.48 21.00
CA THR A 214 -9.08 7.95 21.12
C THR A 214 -10.49 8.52 21.23
N PRO A 215 -10.82 9.25 22.32
CA PRO A 215 -12.16 9.78 22.51
C PRO A 215 -12.60 10.69 21.35
N GLY A 216 -13.80 10.45 20.83
CA GLY A 216 -14.36 11.20 19.71
C GLY A 216 -15.83 10.90 19.50
N LYS A 217 -16.42 11.53 18.49
CA LYS A 217 -17.81 11.34 18.09
C LYS A 217 -17.89 11.19 16.57
N VAL A 218 -18.74 10.28 16.10
CA VAL A 218 -19.18 10.29 14.69
C VAL A 218 -20.10 11.49 14.51
N VAL A 219 -19.72 12.43 13.65
CA VAL A 219 -20.46 13.70 13.41
C VAL A 219 -21.19 13.73 12.07
N PHE A 220 -20.86 12.79 11.18
CA PHE A 220 -21.54 12.60 9.90
C PHE A 220 -21.51 11.11 9.52
N ARG A 221 -22.56 10.65 8.84
CA ARG A 221 -22.64 9.30 8.29
C ARG A 221 -23.44 9.32 7.00
N ASN A 222 -22.94 8.64 5.97
CA ASN A 222 -23.68 8.32 4.76
C ASN A 222 -23.50 6.85 4.38
N SER A 223 -23.86 6.46 3.15
CA SER A 223 -23.77 5.09 2.66
C SER A 223 -22.35 4.53 2.51
N LEU A 224 -21.32 5.38 2.49
CA LEU A 224 -19.91 4.97 2.27
C LEU A 224 -19.00 5.18 3.48
N MET A 225 -19.29 6.16 4.33
CA MET A 225 -18.40 6.49 5.45
C MET A 225 -19.08 7.09 6.67
N GLU A 226 -18.37 7.00 7.78
CA GLU A 226 -18.55 7.80 8.99
C GLU A 226 -17.42 8.81 9.09
N LEU A 227 -17.74 10.07 9.41
CA LEU A 227 -16.73 11.07 9.77
C LEU A 227 -16.65 11.17 11.29
N ILE A 228 -15.46 10.94 11.83
CA ILE A 228 -15.18 11.03 13.26
C ILE A 228 -14.50 12.37 13.54
N GLN A 229 -15.03 13.13 14.50
CA GLN A 229 -14.34 14.25 15.12
C GLN A 229 -13.78 13.79 16.47
N TYR A 230 -12.50 14.00 16.72
CA TYR A 230 -11.88 13.64 18.00
C TYR A 230 -12.01 14.75 19.04
N ALA A 231 -12.18 14.36 20.30
CA ALA A 231 -12.38 15.29 21.40
C ALA A 231 -11.05 16.01 21.73
N PRO A 232 -11.03 17.35 21.80
CA PRO A 232 -9.82 18.11 22.09
C PRO A 232 -9.30 17.81 23.51
N THR A 233 -7.98 17.65 23.65
CA THR A 233 -7.31 17.46 24.96
C THR A 233 -6.54 18.69 25.43
N THR A 234 -6.61 19.80 24.71
CA THR A 234 -5.91 21.06 24.99
C THR A 234 -6.90 22.23 25.07
N ALA A 235 -6.51 23.30 25.77
CA ALA A 235 -7.34 24.50 25.90
C ALA A 235 -7.43 25.33 24.61
N THR A 236 -6.43 25.21 23.73
CA THR A 236 -6.37 25.87 22.42
C THR A 236 -5.87 24.90 21.37
N VAL A 237 -6.32 25.07 20.13
CA VAL A 237 -5.95 24.26 18.97
C VAL A 237 -5.47 25.11 17.79
N GLY A 238 -4.78 24.51 16.82
CA GLY A 238 -4.52 25.18 15.52
C GLY A 238 -5.83 25.59 14.82
N ALA A 239 -5.80 26.69 14.07
CA ALA A 239 -6.99 27.24 13.41
C ALA A 239 -7.55 26.33 12.32
N GLU A 240 -6.66 25.71 11.56
CA GLU A 240 -6.96 24.76 10.49
C GLU A 240 -7.08 23.33 11.07
N PRO A 241 -8.23 22.65 10.89
CA PRO A 241 -8.36 21.26 11.28
C PRO A 241 -7.55 20.34 10.36
N VAL A 242 -7.19 19.17 10.89
CA VAL A 242 -6.57 18.07 10.13
C VAL A 242 -7.66 17.07 9.74
N LEU A 243 -7.82 16.80 8.43
CA LEU A 243 -8.69 15.75 7.92
C LEU A 243 -7.86 14.56 7.44
N ILE A 244 -8.09 13.39 8.03
CA ILE A 244 -7.41 12.14 7.69
C ILE A 244 -8.30 11.30 6.77
N VAL A 245 -7.78 11.00 5.57
CA VAL A 245 -8.36 10.13 4.55
C VAL A 245 -7.52 8.85 4.47
N PRO A 246 -7.87 7.81 5.23
CA PRO A 246 -7.15 6.55 5.24
C PRO A 246 -7.47 5.72 3.99
N ALA A 247 -6.63 4.72 3.70
CA ALA A 247 -7.01 3.66 2.78
C ALA A 247 -8.17 2.84 3.35
N TRP A 248 -8.95 2.21 2.46
CA TRP A 248 -10.07 1.32 2.80
C TRP A 248 -9.85 -0.13 2.36
N ILE A 249 -8.60 -0.49 2.02
CA ILE A 249 -8.16 -1.89 1.85
C ILE A 249 -8.08 -2.59 3.21
N MET A 250 -7.80 -1.80 4.26
CA MET A 250 -7.81 -2.17 5.67
C MET A 250 -8.52 -1.05 6.45
N LYS A 251 -8.83 -1.28 7.72
CA LYS A 251 -9.55 -0.29 8.53
C LYS A 251 -8.67 0.90 8.93
N TYR A 252 -9.30 2.05 9.18
CA TYR A 252 -8.59 3.32 9.42
C TYR A 252 -7.70 3.32 10.67
N TYR A 253 -7.98 2.43 11.64
CA TYR A 253 -7.37 2.47 12.96
C TYR A 253 -5.90 2.06 12.98
N ILE A 254 -5.26 1.81 11.83
CA ILE A 254 -3.79 1.84 11.71
C ILE A 254 -3.19 3.17 12.17
N LEU A 255 -3.92 4.28 11.99
CA LEU A 255 -3.52 5.61 12.46
C LEU A 255 -3.99 5.89 13.91
N ASP A 256 -4.75 4.98 14.50
CA ASP A 256 -5.28 5.06 15.87
C ASP A 256 -5.24 3.66 16.53
N LEU A 257 -4.06 3.05 16.58
CA LEU A 257 -3.86 1.71 17.17
C LEU A 257 -4.03 1.77 18.70
N SER A 258 -3.00 1.40 19.46
CA SER A 258 -3.01 1.52 20.91
C SER A 258 -2.74 2.97 21.33
N PRO A 259 -3.11 3.36 22.56
CA PRO A 259 -2.73 4.63 23.19
C PRO A 259 -1.28 5.08 23.00
N GLY A 260 -0.33 4.14 22.96
CA GLY A 260 1.10 4.42 22.85
C GLY A 260 1.56 4.82 21.45
N ASN A 261 0.89 4.35 20.41
CA ASN A 261 1.30 4.48 19.01
C ASN A 261 0.19 5.02 18.09
N SER A 262 -0.83 5.66 18.66
CA SER A 262 -1.87 6.37 17.91
C SER A 262 -1.39 7.74 17.42
N LEU A 263 -1.31 7.90 16.10
CA LEU A 263 -1.03 9.18 15.46
C LEU A 263 -2.15 10.20 15.72
N ILE A 264 -3.40 9.74 15.65
CA ILE A 264 -4.58 10.58 15.90
C ILE A 264 -4.54 11.14 17.32
N ARG A 265 -4.32 10.28 18.32
CA ARG A 265 -4.19 10.70 19.72
C ARG A 265 -3.04 11.68 19.90
N TRP A 266 -1.92 11.42 19.25
CA TRP A 266 -0.75 12.29 19.32
C TRP A 266 -1.05 13.69 18.77
N LEU A 267 -1.71 13.80 17.60
CA LEU A 267 -2.13 15.07 17.01
C LEU A 267 -3.12 15.85 17.88
N VAL A 268 -4.12 15.15 18.43
CA VAL A 268 -5.07 15.75 19.39
C VAL A 268 -4.30 16.28 20.61
N GLY A 269 -3.30 15.53 21.09
CA GLY A 269 -2.39 15.93 22.16
C GLY A 269 -1.50 17.14 21.82
N GLN A 270 -1.14 17.35 20.55
CA GLN A 270 -0.46 18.56 20.07
C GLN A 270 -1.40 19.77 19.95
N GLY A 271 -2.70 19.60 20.23
CA GLY A 271 -3.68 20.65 20.08
C GLY A 271 -4.05 20.87 18.62
N ARG A 272 -4.34 19.80 17.88
CA ARG A 272 -5.00 19.87 16.57
C ARG A 272 -6.46 19.46 16.72
N THR A 273 -7.34 20.12 15.97
CA THR A 273 -8.68 19.56 15.70
C THR A 273 -8.50 18.48 14.65
N VAL A 274 -8.84 17.23 14.97
CA VAL A 274 -8.63 16.10 14.06
C VAL A 274 -9.96 15.48 13.66
N PHE A 275 -10.10 15.24 12.37
CA PHE A 275 -11.17 14.45 11.78
C PHE A 275 -10.58 13.24 11.05
N ALA A 276 -11.27 12.11 11.07
CA ALA A 276 -10.89 10.94 10.26
C ALA A 276 -12.11 10.31 9.60
N ILE A 277 -11.93 9.85 8.36
CA ILE A 277 -12.94 9.07 7.64
C ILE A 277 -12.81 7.60 8.06
N SER A 278 -13.90 7.02 8.56
CA SER A 278 -14.06 5.58 8.76
C SER A 278 -14.94 5.03 7.64
N TRP A 279 -14.33 4.33 6.69
CA TRP A 279 -15.02 3.74 5.55
C TRP A 279 -15.91 2.56 5.96
N ARG A 280 -17.07 2.41 5.31
CA ARG A 280 -17.95 1.25 5.42
C ARG A 280 -17.29 0.02 4.80
N ASN A 281 -17.47 -1.16 5.39
CA ASN A 281 -16.98 -2.40 4.81
C ASN A 281 -17.99 -2.87 3.73
N PRO A 282 -17.63 -2.86 2.44
CA PRO A 282 -18.62 -3.00 1.38
C PRO A 282 -19.21 -4.40 1.30
N GLY A 283 -20.53 -4.47 1.14
CA GLY A 283 -21.26 -5.70 0.82
C GLY A 283 -21.50 -5.86 -0.68
N ALA A 284 -22.22 -6.93 -1.05
CA ALA A 284 -22.61 -7.17 -2.44
C ALA A 284 -23.52 -6.06 -3.01
N ASP A 285 -24.23 -5.32 -2.15
CA ASP A 285 -25.04 -4.15 -2.50
C ASP A 285 -24.21 -2.99 -3.05
N MET A 286 -22.91 -2.94 -2.74
CA MET A 286 -22.00 -1.87 -3.13
C MET A 286 -21.19 -2.20 -4.39
N ARG A 287 -21.48 -3.30 -5.10
CA ARG A 287 -20.73 -3.77 -6.28
C ARG A 287 -20.41 -2.69 -7.32
N ASP A 288 -21.37 -1.78 -7.55
CA ASP A 288 -21.30 -0.77 -8.59
C ASP A 288 -20.78 0.58 -8.06
N THR A 289 -20.34 0.65 -6.79
CA THR A 289 -19.65 1.81 -6.23
C THR A 289 -18.32 2.01 -6.96
N SER A 290 -18.16 3.19 -7.56
CA SER A 290 -16.99 3.61 -8.34
C SER A 290 -15.93 4.27 -7.48
N LEU A 291 -14.73 4.48 -8.04
CA LEU A 291 -13.68 5.28 -7.36
C LEU A 291 -14.13 6.73 -7.14
N ASP A 292 -14.92 7.29 -8.05
CA ASP A 292 -15.45 8.67 -7.94
C ASP A 292 -16.52 8.81 -6.85
N ASP A 293 -17.24 7.74 -6.51
CA ASP A 293 -18.17 7.73 -5.37
C ASP A 293 -17.41 7.93 -4.06
N TYR A 294 -16.22 7.32 -3.89
CA TYR A 294 -15.36 7.55 -2.72
C TYR A 294 -14.83 8.99 -2.68
N ARG A 295 -14.58 9.62 -3.84
CA ARG A 295 -14.21 11.05 -3.89
C ARG A 295 -15.38 11.93 -3.45
N THR A 296 -16.55 11.75 -4.07
CA THR A 296 -17.71 12.64 -3.88
C THR A 296 -18.42 12.40 -2.55
N GLN A 297 -18.77 11.15 -2.25
CA GLN A 297 -19.48 10.78 -1.02
C GLN A 297 -18.52 10.52 0.15
N GLY A 298 -17.21 10.40 -0.10
CA GLY A 298 -16.20 10.33 0.95
C GLY A 298 -15.55 11.68 1.21
N VAL A 299 -14.53 12.01 0.40
CA VAL A 299 -13.69 13.19 0.61
C VAL A 299 -14.51 14.48 0.58
N MET A 300 -15.27 14.75 -0.48
CA MET A 300 -16.01 16.01 -0.61
C MET A 300 -17.09 16.17 0.47
N ALA A 301 -17.83 15.10 0.78
CA ALA A 301 -18.81 15.10 1.87
C ALA A 301 -18.16 15.34 3.25
N ALA A 302 -16.94 14.83 3.48
CA ALA A 302 -16.19 15.12 4.70
C ALA A 302 -15.77 16.59 4.77
N LEU A 303 -15.35 17.20 3.65
CA LEU A 303 -15.02 18.63 3.61
C LEU A 303 -16.23 19.50 3.96
N ASP A 304 -17.40 19.20 3.39
CA ASP A 304 -18.63 19.94 3.67
C ASP A 304 -19.01 19.86 5.17
N ALA A 305 -18.82 18.70 5.79
CA ALA A 305 -19.07 18.51 7.22
C ALA A 305 -18.04 19.25 8.10
N VAL A 306 -16.74 19.19 7.74
CA VAL A 306 -15.68 19.90 8.47
C VAL A 306 -15.87 21.41 8.38
N GLU A 307 -16.21 21.93 7.20
CA GLU A 307 -16.51 23.36 6.99
C GLU A 307 -17.72 23.81 7.80
N ALA A 308 -18.78 22.98 7.88
CA ALA A 308 -19.94 23.30 8.71
C ALA A 308 -19.63 23.33 10.22
N ILE A 309 -18.65 22.55 10.69
CA ILE A 309 -18.27 22.46 12.11
C ILE A 309 -17.23 23.52 12.49
N CYS A 310 -16.22 23.70 11.66
CA CYS A 310 -15.08 24.59 11.91
C CYS A 310 -15.25 25.98 11.29
N GLY A 311 -16.34 26.21 10.53
CA GLY A 311 -16.50 27.38 9.69
C GLY A 311 -15.58 27.33 8.46
N ASN A 312 -15.36 28.47 7.84
CA ASN A 312 -14.54 28.60 6.61
C ASN A 312 -13.03 28.51 6.87
N SER A 313 -12.59 27.82 7.93
CA SER A 313 -11.18 27.50 8.13
C SER A 313 -10.70 26.57 7.03
N LYS A 314 -9.53 26.87 6.46
CA LYS A 314 -8.88 25.94 5.54
C LYS A 314 -8.48 24.65 6.26
N ILE A 315 -8.33 23.57 5.51
CA ILE A 315 -8.15 22.22 6.05
C ILE A 315 -6.75 21.70 5.70
N HIS A 316 -6.04 21.16 6.70
CA HIS A 316 -4.85 20.35 6.47
C HIS A 316 -5.28 18.94 6.09
N ALA A 317 -5.23 18.61 4.80
CA ALA A 317 -5.67 17.32 4.31
C ALA A 317 -4.54 16.30 4.38
N THR A 318 -4.82 15.12 4.92
CA THR A 318 -3.83 14.05 5.12
C THR A 318 -4.37 12.75 4.55
N GLY A 319 -3.67 12.19 3.58
CA GLY A 319 -4.05 10.94 2.93
C GLY A 319 -3.04 9.83 3.24
N TYR A 320 -3.54 8.61 3.45
CA TYR A 320 -2.69 7.45 3.71
C TYR A 320 -2.92 6.32 2.70
N CYS A 321 -1.84 5.83 2.08
CA CYS A 321 -1.83 4.79 1.05
C CYS A 321 -2.84 5.09 -0.07
N LEU A 322 -3.77 4.19 -0.38
CA LEU A 322 -4.85 4.44 -1.36
C LEU A 322 -5.69 5.68 -1.04
N GLY A 323 -5.88 5.99 0.24
CA GLY A 323 -6.56 7.22 0.66
C GLY A 323 -5.82 8.50 0.25
N GLY A 324 -4.48 8.46 0.17
CA GLY A 324 -3.69 9.58 -0.34
C GLY A 324 -3.67 9.67 -1.87
N THR A 325 -3.77 8.56 -2.59
CA THR A 325 -4.03 8.58 -4.03
C THR A 325 -5.39 9.22 -4.31
N LEU A 326 -6.45 8.80 -3.60
CA LEU A 326 -7.79 9.39 -3.72
C LEU A 326 -7.78 10.88 -3.36
N LEU A 327 -7.10 11.25 -2.28
CA LEU A 327 -7.00 12.64 -1.84
C LEU A 327 -6.25 13.51 -2.87
N THR A 328 -5.21 12.98 -3.51
CA THR A 328 -4.52 13.67 -4.61
C THR A 328 -5.45 13.90 -5.80
N ILE A 329 -6.25 12.90 -6.18
CA ILE A 329 -7.26 13.04 -7.25
C ILE A 329 -8.28 14.13 -6.87
N ALA A 330 -8.76 14.14 -5.63
CA ALA A 330 -9.67 15.16 -5.12
C ALA A 330 -9.02 16.55 -5.16
N ALA A 331 -7.79 16.69 -4.69
CA ALA A 331 -7.06 17.97 -4.65
C ALA A 331 -6.80 18.53 -6.06
N ALA A 332 -6.43 17.69 -7.03
CA ALA A 332 -6.27 18.12 -8.42
C ALA A 332 -7.62 18.54 -9.05
N ALA A 333 -8.70 17.82 -8.77
CA ALA A 333 -10.03 18.21 -9.23
C ALA A 333 -10.49 19.54 -8.59
N MET A 334 -10.25 19.73 -7.29
CA MET A 334 -10.54 20.97 -6.58
C MET A 334 -9.74 22.15 -7.13
N ALA A 335 -8.45 21.98 -7.37
CA ALA A 335 -7.58 23.00 -7.96
C ALA A 335 -8.10 23.47 -9.33
N ARG A 336 -8.54 22.53 -10.18
CA ARG A 336 -9.15 22.82 -11.49
C ARG A 336 -10.43 23.67 -11.36
N GLU A 337 -11.24 23.42 -10.34
CA GLU A 337 -12.49 24.18 -10.09
C GLU A 337 -12.28 25.44 -9.24
N ASN A 338 -11.04 25.77 -8.85
CA ASN A 338 -10.70 26.85 -7.92
C ASN A 338 -11.34 26.70 -6.52
N ASP A 339 -11.53 25.46 -6.07
CA ASP A 339 -11.92 25.15 -4.70
C ASP A 339 -10.67 25.20 -3.79
N ASP A 340 -10.61 26.20 -2.91
CA ASP A 340 -9.43 26.55 -2.13
C ASP A 340 -9.52 26.16 -0.64
N ARG A 341 -10.43 25.22 -0.32
CA ARG A 341 -10.67 24.75 1.06
C ARG A 341 -9.48 24.07 1.72
N PHE A 342 -8.49 23.60 0.96
CA PHE A 342 -7.27 23.04 1.53
C PHE A 342 -6.23 24.13 1.85
N ALA A 343 -5.61 24.02 3.03
CA ALA A 343 -4.41 24.77 3.41
C ALA A 343 -3.16 24.07 2.92
N THR A 344 -3.12 22.74 3.07
CA THR A 344 -1.97 21.90 2.76
C THR A 344 -2.38 20.48 2.38
N LEU A 345 -1.46 19.71 1.81
CA LEU A 345 -1.67 18.31 1.46
C LEU A 345 -0.54 17.42 2.00
N SER A 346 -0.86 16.52 2.94
CA SER A 346 0.07 15.51 3.45
C SER A 346 -0.25 14.14 2.88
N LEU A 347 0.74 13.44 2.34
CA LEU A 347 0.58 12.13 1.70
C LEU A 347 1.53 11.11 2.33
N PHE A 348 0.99 10.08 2.97
CA PHE A 348 1.74 9.05 3.67
C PHE A 348 1.71 7.75 2.87
N ALA A 349 2.87 7.26 2.46
CA ALA A 349 3.06 6.04 1.67
C ALA A 349 2.07 5.93 0.49
N SER A 350 1.82 7.05 -0.19
CA SER A 350 0.78 7.18 -1.22
C SER A 350 1.41 7.37 -2.59
N GLN A 351 1.05 6.51 -3.54
CA GLN A 351 1.57 6.57 -4.91
C GLN A 351 0.67 7.48 -5.78
N THR A 352 1.31 8.31 -6.61
CA THR A 352 0.68 9.09 -7.67
C THR A 352 1.14 8.63 -9.06
N ASP A 353 2.27 7.94 -9.12
CA ASP A 353 2.81 7.22 -10.27
C ASP A 353 2.98 5.74 -9.94
N PHE A 354 2.45 4.87 -10.80
CA PHE A 354 2.43 3.41 -10.60
C PHE A 354 3.36 2.65 -11.55
N THR A 355 4.23 3.34 -12.29
CA THR A 355 5.19 2.67 -13.21
C THR A 355 6.22 1.81 -12.48
N GLU A 356 6.46 2.11 -11.20
CA GLU A 356 7.33 1.36 -10.27
C GLU A 356 6.57 0.95 -9.00
N SER A 357 5.34 0.47 -9.16
CA SER A 357 4.43 0.08 -8.07
C SER A 357 4.79 -1.24 -7.37
N GLY A 358 6.07 -1.59 -7.36
CA GLY A 358 6.60 -2.79 -6.73
C GLY A 358 6.17 -4.07 -7.44
N ALA A 359 6.23 -5.19 -6.70
CA ALA A 359 5.98 -6.51 -7.27
C ALA A 359 4.50 -6.73 -7.69
N LEU A 360 3.57 -5.92 -7.19
CA LEU A 360 2.15 -5.93 -7.61
C LEU A 360 1.98 -5.71 -9.11
N GLN A 361 2.83 -4.88 -9.73
CA GLN A 361 2.78 -4.59 -11.17
C GLN A 361 2.91 -5.87 -12.02
N LEU A 362 3.57 -6.91 -11.52
CA LEU A 362 3.76 -8.18 -12.23
C LEU A 362 2.47 -8.98 -12.42
N PHE A 363 1.45 -8.65 -11.64
CA PHE A 363 0.18 -9.37 -11.60
C PHE A 363 -0.98 -8.56 -12.15
N ILE A 364 -0.70 -7.35 -12.66
CA ILE A 364 -1.71 -6.45 -13.23
C ILE A 364 -1.51 -6.40 -14.74
N THR A 365 -2.13 -7.34 -15.43
CA THR A 365 -2.25 -7.38 -16.90
C THR A 365 -3.72 -7.39 -17.30
N GLU A 366 -4.04 -7.05 -18.54
CA GLU A 366 -5.44 -7.09 -19.01
C GLU A 366 -6.09 -8.46 -18.78
N ASP A 367 -5.38 -9.55 -19.04
CA ASP A 367 -5.90 -10.91 -18.81
C ASP A 367 -6.23 -11.16 -17.33
N GLN A 368 -5.35 -10.73 -16.41
CA GLN A 368 -5.56 -10.89 -14.96
C GLN A 368 -6.71 -10.02 -14.47
N LEU A 369 -6.84 -8.81 -15.02
CA LEU A 369 -7.93 -7.90 -14.67
C LEU A 369 -9.27 -8.40 -15.17
N ASN A 370 -9.34 -8.95 -16.40
CA ASN A 370 -10.57 -9.55 -16.90
C ASN A 370 -10.98 -10.76 -16.06
N PHE A 371 -10.00 -11.59 -15.69
CA PHE A 371 -10.21 -12.73 -14.80
C PHE A 371 -10.70 -12.34 -13.39
N LEU A 372 -10.12 -11.26 -12.84
CA LEU A 372 -10.54 -10.69 -11.57
C LEU A 372 -11.95 -10.08 -11.67
N ASP A 373 -12.25 -9.39 -12.76
CA ASP A 373 -13.57 -8.80 -13.04
C ASP A 373 -14.64 -9.90 -13.11
N ASP A 374 -14.39 -10.97 -13.87
CA ASP A 374 -15.26 -12.16 -13.95
C ASP A 374 -15.52 -12.78 -12.57
N MET A 375 -14.48 -12.87 -11.73
CA MET A 375 -14.61 -13.39 -10.36
C MET A 375 -15.47 -12.47 -9.50
N MET A 376 -15.22 -11.16 -9.55
CA MET A 376 -15.93 -10.16 -8.75
C MET A 376 -17.35 -9.89 -9.27
N GLU A 377 -17.69 -10.22 -10.52
CA GLU A 377 -19.03 -10.06 -11.09
C GLU A 377 -20.08 -10.86 -10.31
N THR A 378 -19.71 -12.06 -9.85
CA THR A 378 -20.63 -12.95 -9.10
C THR A 378 -20.72 -12.59 -7.61
N GLN A 379 -19.61 -12.16 -7.00
CA GLN A 379 -19.51 -11.88 -5.57
C GLN A 379 -19.85 -10.42 -5.22
N GLY A 380 -19.63 -9.49 -6.15
CA GLY A 380 -19.78 -8.04 -6.00
C GLY A 380 -18.59 -7.33 -5.34
N TYR A 381 -17.66 -8.06 -4.74
CA TYR A 381 -16.50 -7.52 -4.02
C TYR A 381 -15.36 -8.54 -3.94
N LEU A 382 -14.16 -8.09 -3.54
CA LEU A 382 -13.00 -8.92 -3.21
C LEU A 382 -12.75 -8.88 -1.71
N THR A 383 -12.53 -10.04 -1.09
CA THR A 383 -12.22 -10.14 0.35
C THR A 383 -10.74 -9.89 0.64
N SER A 384 -10.45 -9.49 1.89
CA SER A 384 -9.09 -9.38 2.41
C SER A 384 -8.28 -10.68 2.29
N ALA A 385 -8.89 -11.84 2.51
CA ALA A 385 -8.21 -13.14 2.33
C ALA A 385 -7.81 -13.40 0.86
N GLN A 386 -8.67 -13.05 -0.10
CA GLN A 386 -8.37 -13.16 -1.53
C GLN A 386 -7.27 -12.17 -1.96
N MET A 387 -7.26 -10.95 -1.40
CA MET A 387 -6.16 -9.99 -1.61
C MET A 387 -4.85 -10.45 -0.96
N GLY A 388 -4.93 -10.94 0.29
CA GLY A 388 -3.81 -11.40 1.10
C GLY A 388 -3.04 -12.54 0.44
N GLY A 389 -3.73 -13.46 -0.25
CA GLY A 389 -3.08 -14.51 -1.04
C GLY A 389 -2.17 -13.97 -2.15
N ALA A 390 -2.54 -12.87 -2.81
CA ALA A 390 -1.70 -12.19 -3.78
C ALA A 390 -0.55 -11.43 -3.11
N PHE A 391 -0.82 -10.68 -2.03
CA PHE A 391 0.19 -9.91 -1.30
C PHE A 391 1.23 -10.77 -0.55
N GLN A 392 0.84 -11.91 0.02
CA GLN A 392 1.75 -12.82 0.72
C GLN A 392 2.77 -13.45 -0.22
N MET A 393 2.37 -13.72 -1.47
CA MET A 393 3.28 -14.21 -2.50
C MET A 393 4.18 -13.09 -3.08
N LEU A 394 3.89 -11.83 -2.76
CA LEU A 394 4.59 -10.64 -3.25
C LEU A 394 5.53 -9.99 -2.24
N ARG A 395 5.33 -10.24 -0.94
CA ARG A 395 6.34 -9.89 0.07
C ARG A 395 7.66 -10.54 -0.32
N GLU A 396 8.78 -9.86 -0.05
CA GLU A 396 10.07 -10.53 -0.11
C GLU A 396 9.97 -11.82 0.69
N ASN A 397 10.22 -12.94 0.01
CA ASN A 397 10.06 -14.28 0.53
C ASN A 397 10.76 -14.45 1.88
N ASP A 398 11.85 -13.72 2.12
CA ASP A 398 12.54 -13.64 3.39
C ASP A 398 11.63 -13.31 4.57
N LEU A 399 10.63 -12.43 4.43
CA LEU A 399 9.69 -12.11 5.52
C LEU A 399 8.71 -13.24 5.80
N VAL A 400 8.23 -13.92 4.75
CA VAL A 400 7.31 -15.07 4.87
C VAL A 400 8.04 -16.26 5.47
N TRP A 401 9.21 -16.59 4.94
CA TRP A 401 10.05 -17.67 5.44
C TRP A 401 10.58 -17.37 6.83
N SER A 402 11.08 -16.16 7.11
CA SER A 402 11.55 -15.81 8.46
C SER A 402 10.46 -15.95 9.50
N HIS A 403 9.24 -15.51 9.20
CA HIS A 403 8.10 -15.74 10.09
C HIS A 403 7.78 -17.23 10.22
N ALA A 404 7.69 -17.97 9.10
CA ALA A 404 7.41 -19.41 9.14
C ALA A 404 8.46 -20.21 9.94
N ILE A 405 9.75 -19.88 9.80
CA ILE A 405 10.83 -20.49 10.58
C ILE A 405 10.65 -20.17 12.06
N ARG A 406 10.49 -18.90 12.45
CA ARG A 406 10.35 -18.51 13.86
C ARG A 406 9.07 -19.07 14.48
N ALA A 407 7.93 -18.80 13.87
CA ALA A 407 6.62 -19.15 14.40
C ALA A 407 6.36 -20.65 14.39
N TYR A 408 6.66 -21.35 13.28
CA TYR A 408 6.28 -22.74 13.09
C TYR A 408 7.40 -23.75 13.35
N LEU A 409 8.67 -23.38 13.22
CA LEU A 409 9.78 -24.30 13.49
C LEU A 409 10.47 -24.03 14.83
N LEU A 410 10.76 -22.76 15.16
CA LEU A 410 11.34 -22.41 16.46
C LEU A 410 10.28 -22.33 17.56
N GLY A 411 9.00 -22.29 17.20
CA GLY A 411 7.90 -22.22 18.14
C GLY A 411 7.83 -20.90 18.90
N GLU A 412 8.48 -19.86 18.37
CA GLU A 412 8.42 -18.51 18.87
C GLU A 412 7.00 -17.98 18.69
N GLN A 413 6.48 -17.27 19.68
CA GLN A 413 5.28 -16.46 19.50
C GLN A 413 5.74 -15.01 19.55
N ASP A 414 5.54 -14.30 18.44
CA ASP A 414 5.49 -12.85 18.50
C ASP A 414 4.35 -12.50 19.46
N ALA A 415 4.65 -11.71 20.50
CA ALA A 415 3.60 -11.23 21.40
C ALA A 415 2.55 -10.52 20.53
N PRO A 416 1.24 -10.78 20.71
CA PRO A 416 0.21 -10.11 19.92
C PRO A 416 0.35 -8.61 20.16
N PHE A 417 0.82 -7.90 19.14
CA PHE A 417 0.91 -6.45 19.12
C PHE A 417 -0.19 -5.92 18.21
N ASP A 418 -0.68 -4.74 18.56
CA ASP A 418 -1.81 -4.07 17.92
C ASP A 418 -1.80 -4.07 16.38
N LEU A 419 -0.64 -3.92 15.75
CA LEU A 419 -0.52 -3.96 14.29
C LEU A 419 -0.91 -5.33 13.71
N MET A 420 -0.65 -6.45 14.40
CA MET A 420 -1.10 -7.78 13.96
C MET A 420 -2.62 -7.93 14.08
N ALA A 421 -3.22 -7.37 15.14
CA ALA A 421 -4.67 -7.37 15.29
C ALA A 421 -5.34 -6.57 14.16
N TRP A 422 -4.73 -5.44 13.76
CA TRP A 422 -5.15 -4.67 12.59
C TRP A 422 -4.97 -5.43 11.28
N ASP A 423 -3.81 -6.09 11.07
CA ASP A 423 -3.51 -6.82 9.82
C ASP A 423 -4.48 -8.01 9.59
N ALA A 424 -4.99 -8.58 10.67
CA ALA A 424 -6.02 -9.63 10.62
C ALA A 424 -7.43 -9.11 10.29
N ASP A 425 -7.71 -7.82 10.51
CA ASP A 425 -9.02 -7.19 10.39
C ASP A 425 -9.19 -6.45 9.06
N GLY A 426 -9.03 -7.20 7.97
CA GLY A 426 -9.10 -6.65 6.62
C GLY A 426 -10.53 -6.38 6.13
N THR A 427 -10.66 -5.45 5.18
CA THR A 427 -11.94 -5.07 4.58
C THR A 427 -12.11 -5.63 3.17
N ARG A 428 -13.28 -5.38 2.57
CA ARG A 428 -13.59 -5.73 1.18
C ARG A 428 -13.40 -4.53 0.26
N LEU A 429 -13.22 -4.79 -1.03
CA LEU A 429 -13.23 -3.76 -2.08
C LEU A 429 -14.37 -4.01 -3.08
N PRO A 430 -15.18 -2.99 -3.45
CA PRO A 430 -16.22 -3.16 -4.46
C PRO A 430 -15.65 -3.51 -5.84
N ALA A 431 -16.38 -4.34 -6.60
CA ALA A 431 -16.02 -4.76 -7.96
C ALA A 431 -15.60 -3.60 -8.86
N ARG A 432 -16.52 -2.65 -9.08
CA ARG A 432 -16.28 -1.55 -10.00
C ARG A 432 -15.09 -0.70 -9.59
N MET A 433 -15.05 -0.21 -8.35
CA MET A 433 -13.96 0.61 -7.85
C MET A 433 -12.61 -0.10 -7.98
N HIS A 434 -12.52 -1.39 -7.62
CA HIS A 434 -11.26 -2.13 -7.64
C HIS A 434 -10.72 -2.29 -9.07
N ILE A 435 -11.58 -2.64 -10.03
CA ILE A 435 -11.19 -2.76 -11.44
C ILE A 435 -10.82 -1.41 -12.04
N GLU A 436 -11.59 -0.34 -11.76
CA GLU A 436 -11.23 1.03 -12.15
C GLU A 436 -9.86 1.43 -11.59
N TYR A 437 -9.61 1.16 -10.31
CA TYR A 437 -8.34 1.45 -9.64
C TYR A 437 -7.16 0.74 -10.31
N LEU A 438 -7.23 -0.59 -10.49
CA LEU A 438 -6.13 -1.34 -11.08
C LEU A 438 -5.92 -1.03 -12.56
N ARG A 439 -6.99 -0.93 -13.36
CA ARG A 439 -6.87 -0.65 -14.79
C ARG A 439 -6.41 0.78 -15.05
N THR A 440 -7.02 1.77 -14.40
CA THR A 440 -6.72 3.18 -14.68
C THR A 440 -5.40 3.62 -14.06
N LEU A 441 -5.08 3.19 -12.83
CA LEU A 441 -3.87 3.63 -12.13
C LEU A 441 -2.69 2.69 -12.33
N TYR A 442 -2.81 1.40 -12.03
CA TYR A 442 -1.65 0.50 -12.15
C TYR A 442 -1.29 0.17 -13.60
N LEU A 443 -2.29 -0.18 -14.42
CA LEU A 443 -2.02 -0.62 -15.78
C LEU A 443 -1.74 0.55 -16.73
N HIS A 444 -2.52 1.62 -16.62
CA HIS A 444 -2.42 2.77 -17.54
C HIS A 444 -1.72 4.00 -16.96
N ASN A 445 -1.36 4.01 -15.67
CA ASN A 445 -0.73 5.15 -15.00
C ASN A 445 -1.40 6.50 -15.29
N ALA A 446 -2.72 6.50 -15.46
CA ALA A 446 -3.42 7.63 -16.07
C ALA A 446 -3.34 8.90 -15.23
N LEU A 447 -3.13 8.78 -13.91
CA LEU A 447 -2.99 9.93 -13.01
C LEU A 447 -1.69 10.70 -13.27
N ALA A 448 -0.54 10.03 -13.24
CA ALA A 448 0.76 10.65 -13.50
C ALA A 448 0.89 11.12 -14.96
N GLU A 449 0.25 10.44 -15.91
CA GLU A 449 0.26 10.82 -17.33
C GLU A 449 -0.73 11.93 -17.68
N GLY A 450 -1.49 12.47 -16.72
CA GLY A 450 -2.48 13.53 -16.97
C GLY A 450 -3.68 13.09 -17.81
N ARG A 451 -4.00 11.79 -17.82
CA ARG A 451 -5.11 11.18 -18.56
C ARG A 451 -6.28 10.78 -17.66
N PHE A 452 -6.12 10.80 -16.34
CA PHE A 452 -7.18 10.49 -15.39
C PHE A 452 -8.27 11.56 -15.47
N GLN A 453 -9.52 11.13 -15.65
CA GLN A 453 -10.65 12.04 -15.83
C GLN A 453 -11.56 12.08 -14.62
N VAL A 454 -11.92 13.29 -14.21
CA VAL A 454 -13.02 13.57 -13.28
C VAL A 454 -14.01 14.44 -14.01
N GLU A 455 -15.27 13.99 -14.07
CA GLU A 455 -16.36 14.65 -14.82
C GLU A 455 -16.02 14.84 -16.31
N GLY A 456 -15.41 13.83 -16.93
CA GLY A 456 -15.03 13.84 -18.35
C GLY A 456 -13.90 14.80 -18.71
N ARG A 457 -13.24 15.41 -17.72
CA ARG A 457 -12.12 16.33 -17.89
C ARG A 457 -10.87 15.76 -17.22
N SER A 458 -9.74 15.78 -17.92
CA SER A 458 -8.46 15.31 -17.39
C SER A 458 -8.00 16.15 -16.19
N LEU A 459 -7.18 15.54 -15.34
CA LEU A 459 -6.48 16.18 -14.23
C LEU A 459 -5.00 16.34 -14.54
N ALA A 460 -4.39 17.43 -14.07
CA ALA A 460 -2.95 17.59 -14.01
C ALA A 460 -2.52 17.74 -12.55
N LEU A 461 -1.53 16.95 -12.11
CA LEU A 461 -1.03 17.05 -10.74
C LEU A 461 -0.32 18.37 -10.46
N ASP A 462 0.22 19.00 -11.49
CA ASP A 462 0.83 20.33 -11.38
C ASP A 462 -0.21 21.42 -11.03
N ASP A 463 -1.51 21.23 -11.27
CA ASP A 463 -2.54 22.20 -10.87
C ASP A 463 -2.61 22.39 -9.35
N ILE A 464 -2.12 21.42 -8.56
CA ILE A 464 -2.06 21.51 -7.10
C ILE A 464 -0.96 22.52 -6.71
N ARG A 465 -1.37 23.70 -6.23
CA ARG A 465 -0.45 24.77 -5.75
C ARG A 465 -0.27 24.81 -4.23
N LEU A 466 -0.72 23.78 -3.53
CA LEU A 466 -0.65 23.68 -2.07
C LEU A 466 0.75 23.26 -1.61
N PRO A 467 1.23 23.70 -0.43
CA PRO A 467 2.38 23.08 0.21
C PRO A 467 2.11 21.60 0.46
N MET A 468 3.05 20.72 0.09
CA MET A 468 2.91 19.28 0.28
C MET A 468 3.93 18.70 1.26
N PHE A 469 3.49 17.73 2.06
CA PHE A 469 4.33 16.94 2.96
C PHE A 469 4.19 15.46 2.63
N LEU A 470 5.25 14.88 2.07
CA LEU A 470 5.27 13.51 1.55
C LEU A 470 6.09 12.64 2.48
N VAL A 471 5.56 11.48 2.87
CA VAL A 471 6.26 10.51 3.70
C VAL A 471 6.29 9.17 2.99
N SER A 472 7.48 8.58 2.90
CA SER A 472 7.67 7.21 2.44
C SER A 472 8.61 6.44 3.37
N THR A 473 8.68 5.11 3.22
CA THR A 473 9.44 4.23 4.10
C THR A 473 10.53 3.47 3.34
N GLU A 474 11.71 3.31 3.95
CA GLU A 474 12.90 2.74 3.31
C GLU A 474 12.67 1.30 2.80
N ARG A 475 11.80 0.52 3.48
CA ARG A 475 11.52 -0.88 3.17
C ARG A 475 10.05 -1.08 2.79
N ASP A 476 9.48 -0.11 2.08
CA ASP A 476 8.12 -0.20 1.56
C ASP A 476 8.06 -1.06 0.29
N TYR A 477 7.40 -2.20 0.37
CA TYR A 477 7.13 -3.05 -0.80
C TYR A 477 5.76 -2.82 -1.42
N VAL A 478 4.88 -2.09 -0.72
CA VAL A 478 3.52 -1.79 -1.17
C VAL A 478 3.52 -0.49 -1.96
N ALA A 479 4.19 0.54 -1.44
CA ALA A 479 4.40 1.82 -2.08
C ALA A 479 5.90 2.18 -2.04
N PRO A 480 6.73 1.55 -2.92
CA PRO A 480 8.17 1.78 -2.94
C PRO A 480 8.52 3.26 -2.95
N TRP A 481 9.50 3.65 -2.16
CA TRP A 481 9.76 5.08 -1.94
C TRP A 481 10.19 5.81 -3.22
N HIS A 482 10.87 5.14 -4.15
CA HIS A 482 11.15 5.66 -5.48
C HIS A 482 9.88 6.02 -6.26
N SER A 483 8.80 5.22 -6.16
CA SER A 483 7.50 5.54 -6.77
C SER A 483 6.86 6.75 -6.10
N VAL A 484 6.82 6.80 -4.76
CA VAL A 484 6.29 7.96 -4.01
C VAL A 484 7.10 9.23 -4.31
N PHE A 485 8.42 9.10 -4.50
CA PHE A 485 9.33 10.20 -4.80
C PHE A 485 9.01 10.88 -6.14
N LYS A 486 8.40 10.17 -7.10
CA LYS A 486 8.05 10.72 -8.42
C LYS A 486 7.09 11.90 -8.38
N MET A 487 6.43 12.16 -7.25
CA MET A 487 5.68 13.40 -7.08
C MET A 487 6.55 14.65 -7.32
N HIS A 488 7.86 14.59 -7.08
CA HIS A 488 8.80 15.68 -7.43
C HIS A 488 8.94 15.96 -8.93
N TYR A 489 8.55 15.01 -9.79
CA TYR A 489 8.53 15.17 -11.25
C TYR A 489 7.15 15.58 -11.78
N LEU A 490 6.11 15.40 -10.98
CA LEU A 490 4.71 15.58 -11.39
C LEU A 490 4.12 16.91 -10.90
N ASN A 491 4.80 17.60 -10.00
CA ASN A 491 4.36 18.86 -9.43
C ASN A 491 5.57 19.75 -9.13
N ASP A 492 5.54 21.02 -9.55
CA ASP A 492 6.64 21.99 -9.36
C ASP A 492 6.50 22.87 -8.09
N GLY A 493 5.53 22.59 -7.23
CA GLY A 493 5.28 23.30 -5.97
C GLY A 493 6.28 23.01 -4.85
N GLU A 494 6.11 23.65 -3.70
CA GLU A 494 6.93 23.34 -2.51
C GLU A 494 6.61 21.93 -2.01
N LEU A 495 7.64 21.08 -1.93
CA LEU A 495 7.53 19.69 -1.46
C LEU A 495 8.47 19.47 -0.28
N THR A 496 7.93 19.05 0.87
CA THR A 496 8.71 18.48 1.96
C THR A 496 8.65 16.97 1.86
N PHE A 497 9.77 16.31 1.58
CA PHE A 497 9.84 14.85 1.47
C PHE A 497 10.55 14.25 2.68
N VAL A 498 9.96 13.19 3.23
CA VAL A 498 10.47 12.42 4.36
C VAL A 498 10.62 10.96 3.96
N LEU A 499 11.82 10.41 4.20
CA LEU A 499 12.11 8.98 4.06
C LEU A 499 12.41 8.41 5.44
N THR A 500 11.57 7.52 5.96
CA THR A 500 11.71 6.97 7.32
C THR A 500 12.00 5.47 7.36
N SER A 501 12.74 5.05 8.38
CA SER A 501 13.06 3.65 8.64
C SER A 501 11.82 2.78 8.87
N GLY A 502 11.86 1.54 8.38
CA GLY A 502 10.79 0.55 8.54
C GLY A 502 10.09 0.22 7.22
N GLY A 503 9.10 -0.68 7.30
CA GLY A 503 8.24 -1.01 6.16
C GLY A 503 6.93 -0.20 6.14
N HIS A 504 6.06 -0.47 5.17
CA HIS A 504 4.86 0.32 4.85
C HIS A 504 4.11 0.91 6.06
N ASN A 505 3.64 0.05 6.96
CA ASN A 505 2.88 0.49 8.14
C ASN A 505 3.80 0.94 9.27
N ALA A 506 4.83 0.12 9.54
CA ALA A 506 5.72 0.33 10.68
C ALA A 506 6.53 1.62 10.57
N GLY A 507 6.87 2.12 9.38
CA GLY A 507 7.55 3.40 9.20
C GLY A 507 6.63 4.60 9.37
N ILE A 508 5.35 4.47 9.00
CA ILE A 508 4.34 5.52 9.20
C ILE A 508 3.93 5.62 10.67
N VAL A 509 3.67 4.49 11.32
CA VAL A 509 3.44 4.40 12.76
C VAL A 509 4.79 4.45 13.50
N SER A 510 5.28 5.67 13.70
CA SER A 510 6.58 5.96 14.29
C SER A 510 6.39 6.97 15.41
N GLU A 511 5.86 6.55 16.56
CA GLU A 511 5.63 7.45 17.69
C GLU A 511 6.93 8.01 18.27
N PRO A 512 6.92 9.25 18.80
CA PRO A 512 8.10 9.80 19.48
C PRO A 512 8.56 8.93 20.65
N GLY A 513 9.85 8.59 20.65
CA GLY A 513 10.47 7.75 21.67
C GLY A 513 10.58 6.27 21.29
N HIS A 514 10.05 5.84 20.14
CA HIS A 514 10.25 4.48 19.65
C HIS A 514 11.74 4.22 19.35
N PRO A 515 12.36 3.16 19.91
CA PRO A 515 13.78 2.90 19.73
C PRO A 515 14.11 2.49 18.28
N ARG A 516 15.34 2.81 17.84
CA ARG A 516 15.91 2.44 16.51
C ARG A 516 15.08 2.97 15.32
N ARG A 517 14.50 4.16 15.47
CA ARG A 517 13.87 4.89 14.37
C ARG A 517 14.78 6.00 13.88
N HIS A 518 14.84 6.16 12.58
CA HIS A 518 15.47 7.31 11.94
C HIS A 518 14.65 7.77 10.72
N PHE A 519 14.92 8.98 10.28
CA PHE A 519 14.33 9.54 9.07
C PHE A 519 15.24 10.56 8.40
N ARG A 520 15.07 10.75 7.10
CA ARG A 520 15.64 11.84 6.30
C ARG A 520 14.54 12.80 5.95
N ILE A 521 14.83 14.09 5.92
CA ILE A 521 13.86 15.12 5.54
C ILE A 521 14.55 16.22 4.73
N ARG A 522 13.91 16.62 3.63
CA ARG A 522 14.39 17.73 2.79
C ARG A 522 13.20 18.47 2.21
N VAL A 523 13.34 19.79 2.10
CA VAL A 523 12.39 20.66 1.39
C VAL A 523 12.96 20.94 0.01
N ARG A 524 12.12 20.80 -1.02
CA ARG A 524 12.34 21.35 -2.36
C ARG A 524 11.43 22.57 -2.50
N ASP A 525 12.04 23.75 -2.60
CA ASP A 525 11.31 24.98 -2.89
C ASP A 525 10.63 24.92 -4.26
N ALA A 526 9.55 25.66 -4.43
CA ALA A 526 8.81 25.70 -5.70
C ALA A 526 9.73 26.14 -6.86
N GLY A 527 9.71 25.37 -7.97
CA GLY A 527 10.55 25.59 -9.15
C GLY A 527 12.04 25.29 -8.98
N ALA A 528 12.48 24.78 -7.82
CA ALA A 528 13.85 24.32 -7.64
C ALA A 528 14.12 23.01 -8.40
N ARG A 529 15.40 22.75 -8.71
CA ARG A 529 15.79 21.50 -9.39
C ARG A 529 15.46 20.29 -8.52
N THR A 530 14.85 19.30 -9.13
CA THR A 530 14.61 17.98 -8.52
C THR A 530 15.86 17.13 -8.63
N LEU A 531 16.28 16.55 -7.50
CA LEU A 531 17.38 15.58 -7.44
C LEU A 531 16.88 14.21 -7.90
N ASP A 532 17.79 13.38 -8.39
CA ASP A 532 17.51 11.94 -8.53
C ASP A 532 17.24 11.32 -7.14
N PRO A 533 16.40 10.27 -7.01
CA PRO A 533 16.09 9.70 -5.70
C PRO A 533 17.35 9.24 -4.97
N ASP A 534 18.28 8.58 -5.66
CA ASP A 534 19.48 8.02 -5.03
C ASP A 534 20.45 9.15 -4.60
N GLU A 535 20.54 10.22 -5.41
CA GLU A 535 21.26 11.45 -5.04
C GLU A 535 20.60 12.13 -3.84
N TRP A 536 19.26 12.17 -3.80
CA TRP A 536 18.51 12.73 -2.68
C TRP A 536 18.79 11.98 -1.38
N GLU A 537 18.81 10.64 -1.41
CA GLU A 537 19.10 9.82 -0.23
C GLU A 537 20.55 10.00 0.25
N HIS A 538 21.50 10.04 -0.69
CA HIS A 538 22.91 10.24 -0.39
C HIS A 538 23.18 11.60 0.26
N ASP A 539 22.59 12.66 -0.30
CA ASP A 539 22.82 14.04 0.13
C ASP A 539 22.00 14.45 1.38
N THR A 540 21.01 13.64 1.75
CA THR A 540 20.13 13.95 2.90
C THR A 540 20.54 13.10 4.10
N ALA A 541 21.23 13.72 5.06
CA ALA A 541 21.67 13.03 6.26
C ALA A 541 20.49 12.51 7.12
N PRO A 542 20.56 11.28 7.66
CA PRO A 542 19.55 10.75 8.56
C PRO A 542 19.54 11.49 9.91
N ARG A 543 18.36 11.57 10.51
CA ARG A 543 18.07 12.10 11.84
C ARG A 543 17.44 11.01 12.68
N GLU A 544 17.89 10.90 13.93
CA GLU A 544 17.35 9.93 14.88
C GLU A 544 15.94 10.33 15.35
N GLY A 545 15.10 9.32 15.59
CA GLY A 545 13.77 9.45 16.15
C GLY A 545 12.62 9.40 15.15
N SER A 546 11.47 9.92 15.59
CA SER A 546 10.23 9.99 14.82
C SER A 546 10.20 11.22 13.92
N TRP A 547 9.56 11.08 12.75
CA TRP A 547 9.28 12.20 11.85
C TRP A 547 8.02 13.00 12.25
N TRP A 548 7.15 12.47 13.12
CA TRP A 548 5.91 13.13 13.53
C TRP A 548 6.13 14.56 14.05
N PRO A 549 7.14 14.84 14.92
CA PRO A 549 7.42 16.20 15.38
C PRO A 549 7.79 17.17 14.27
N GLU A 550 8.43 16.71 13.18
CA GLU A 550 8.74 17.57 12.03
C GLU A 550 7.50 17.87 11.20
N TRP A 551 6.58 16.90 11.09
CA TRP A 551 5.29 17.13 10.46
C TRP A 551 4.44 18.14 11.25
N GLU A 552 4.38 18.04 12.57
CA GLU A 552 3.64 19.04 13.37
C GLU A 552 4.25 20.44 13.30
N LYS A 553 5.59 20.56 13.28
CA LYS A 553 6.25 21.86 13.03
C LYS A 553 5.89 22.42 11.66
N TRP A 554 5.78 21.56 10.65
CA TRP A 554 5.36 21.95 9.31
C TRP A 554 3.90 22.39 9.27
N LEU A 555 3.00 21.65 9.93
CA LEU A 555 1.60 22.05 10.08
C LEU A 555 1.49 23.41 10.77
N GLU A 556 2.21 23.63 11.87
CA GLU A 556 2.18 24.90 12.63
C GLU A 556 2.66 26.07 11.78
N ARG A 557 3.67 25.87 10.93
CA ARG A 557 4.15 26.90 9.99
C ARG A 557 3.08 27.27 8.95
N CYS A 558 2.23 26.32 8.60
CA CYS A 558 1.15 26.49 7.63
C CYS A 558 -0.19 26.83 8.28
N SER A 559 -0.24 27.02 9.60
CA SER A 559 -1.46 27.36 10.34
C SER A 559 -1.53 28.83 10.73
N GLY A 560 -2.75 29.34 10.88
CA GLY A 560 -3.04 30.60 11.55
C GLY A 560 -2.81 30.55 13.06
N PRO A 561 -3.05 31.67 13.78
CA PRO A 561 -2.94 31.71 15.23
C PRO A 561 -3.88 30.69 15.90
N ARG A 562 -3.44 30.07 17.00
CA ARG A 562 -4.25 29.12 17.76
C ARG A 562 -5.58 29.74 18.23
N ILE A 563 -6.63 28.93 18.20
CA ILE A 563 -8.01 29.28 18.56
C ILE A 563 -8.55 28.38 19.67
N ALA A 564 -9.75 28.71 20.19
CA ALA A 564 -10.49 27.79 21.05
C ALA A 564 -10.97 26.58 20.22
N PRO A 565 -11.00 25.36 20.79
CA PRO A 565 -11.50 24.19 20.08
C PRO A 565 -12.93 24.38 19.56
N PRO A 566 -13.24 23.91 18.34
CA PRO A 566 -14.61 23.94 17.84
C PRO A 566 -15.51 23.01 18.66
N PRO A 567 -16.84 23.22 18.63
CA PRO A 567 -17.78 22.29 19.26
C PRO A 567 -17.68 20.89 18.66
N MET A 568 -18.12 19.89 19.42
CA MET A 568 -18.27 18.52 18.90
C MET A 568 -19.54 18.44 18.05
N GLY A 569 -19.37 18.49 16.72
CA GLY A 569 -20.43 18.59 15.73
C GLY A 569 -21.02 20.00 15.58
N ALA A 570 -22.01 20.11 14.71
CA ALA A 570 -22.72 21.36 14.43
C ALA A 570 -24.21 21.10 14.13
N LYS A 571 -25.00 22.16 13.92
CA LYS A 571 -26.38 22.01 13.47
C LYS A 571 -26.40 21.37 12.08
N GLY A 572 -27.04 20.21 11.95
CA GLY A 572 -27.02 19.39 10.72
C GLY A 572 -25.94 18.30 10.72
N PHE A 573 -24.97 18.40 11.62
CA PHE A 573 -23.86 17.45 11.82
C PHE A 573 -23.72 17.13 13.32
N ALA A 574 -24.84 16.81 13.95
CA ALA A 574 -24.87 16.52 15.39
C ALA A 574 -24.19 15.18 15.67
N PRO A 575 -23.53 15.01 16.83
CA PRO A 575 -22.95 13.73 17.23
C PRO A 575 -23.97 12.58 17.15
N ILE A 576 -23.60 11.52 16.42
CA ILE A 576 -24.43 10.33 16.17
C ILE A 576 -24.13 9.25 17.23
N CYS A 577 -22.87 8.90 17.39
CA CYS A 577 -22.39 7.94 18.40
C CYS A 577 -20.92 8.21 18.76
N ASP A 578 -20.41 7.49 19.75
CA ASP A 578 -19.01 7.59 20.16
C ASP A 578 -18.08 6.97 19.11
N ALA A 579 -16.87 7.51 18.99
CA ALA A 579 -15.77 6.85 18.30
C ALA A 579 -15.51 5.47 18.94
N PRO A 580 -15.11 4.44 18.17
CA PRO A 580 -14.64 4.51 16.78
C PRO A 580 -15.76 4.37 15.72
N GLY A 581 -17.04 4.45 16.13
CA GLY A 581 -18.18 4.34 15.22
C GLY A 581 -18.71 2.92 15.03
N GLN A 582 -19.58 2.77 14.03
CA GLN A 582 -20.24 1.50 13.69
C GLN A 582 -19.61 0.81 12.48
N TYR A 583 -19.20 1.55 11.45
CA TYR A 583 -18.67 0.98 10.20
C TYR A 583 -17.34 0.25 10.40
N VAL A 584 -16.49 0.74 11.30
CA VAL A 584 -15.24 0.06 11.66
C VAL A 584 -15.48 -1.32 12.31
N ARG A 585 -16.68 -1.58 12.83
CA ARG A 585 -17.05 -2.85 13.49
C ARG A 585 -17.64 -3.87 12.51
N GLU A 586 -17.83 -3.50 11.25
CA GLU A 586 -18.35 -4.41 10.23
C GLU A 586 -17.28 -5.44 9.81
N GLU A 587 -17.70 -6.69 9.70
CA GLU A 587 -16.89 -7.85 9.25
C GLU A 587 -17.05 -8.11 7.76
#